data_AF-A0A9E0QDD3-F1
#
_entry.id   AF-A0A9E0QDD3-F1
#
_cell.length_a   1.000
_cell.length_b   1.000
_cell.length_c   1.000
_cell.angle_alpha   90.00
_cell.angle_beta   90.00
_cell.angle_gamma   90.00
#
_symmetry.space_group_name_H-M   'P 1'
#
loop_
_entity.id
_entity.type
_entity.pdbx_description
1 polymer ?
#
loop_
_entity_poly.entity_id
_entity_poly.type
_entity_poly.pdbx_seq_one_letter_code
_entity_poly.pdbx_strand_id
1 'polypeptide(L)'
;MDTRVVDHIGYSIYKHGSVYDNLYKILSKKDPLFSKKINNILLRYKKRVFKHLKQTQNNADRIASFCNIGYNVDNPELNLMWAHYAQNYEGFCVEFNVNKIKEATKVKGINSLEANIVGRLFPVYYCKHRVHIPTIIAEHIAINKISAGDSEIIKNKINRAYITKSTVWKYEHEWRLILDERFYEINPQNDKYKIDFPYVSSIFYGHNAKKSTIKHLKQLGFKLGVTVKEIQIDNNRYLLNNFNPTTSLIDEFDDIWHNV
;
A
#
# COMPACT_ATOMS: atom_id res chain seq x y z
N MET A 1 -10.47 -19.73 -20.67
CA MET A 1 -9.23 -19.14 -20.10
C MET A 1 -9.65 -17.98 -19.22
N ASP A 2 -9.33 -18.10 -17.95
CA ASP A 2 -9.85 -17.30 -16.84
C ASP A 2 -9.66 -15.78 -17.08
N THR A 3 -10.78 -15.05 -17.15
CA THR A 3 -10.84 -13.59 -17.27
C THR A 3 -10.63 -12.88 -15.94
N ARG A 4 -10.21 -13.60 -14.89
CA ARG A 4 -9.90 -13.09 -13.55
C ARG A 4 -8.39 -13.06 -13.27
N VAL A 5 -7.58 -12.72 -14.27
CA VAL A 5 -6.48 -11.81 -13.95
C VAL A 5 -7.17 -10.48 -13.67
N VAL A 6 -7.61 -10.31 -12.42
CA VAL A 6 -7.93 -9.00 -11.90
C VAL A 6 -6.68 -8.19 -12.17
N ASP A 7 -6.72 -7.37 -13.22
CA ASP A 7 -5.64 -6.49 -13.60
C ASP A 7 -5.40 -5.59 -12.38
N HIS A 8 -4.49 -6.00 -11.49
CA HIS A 8 -3.91 -5.21 -10.38
C HIS A 8 -3.08 -4.04 -10.91
N ILE A 9 -3.44 -3.58 -12.09
CA ILE A 9 -2.83 -2.51 -12.82
C ILE A 9 -3.58 -1.26 -12.35
N GLY A 10 -2.89 -0.37 -11.64
CA GLY A 10 -3.45 0.87 -11.09
C GLY A 10 -3.94 1.88 -12.15
N TYR A 11 -3.94 1.49 -13.42
CA TYR A 11 -4.30 2.30 -14.57
C TYR A 11 -5.31 1.61 -15.49
N SER A 12 -6.06 2.41 -16.24
CA SER A 12 -6.95 1.97 -17.31
C SER A 12 -6.49 2.53 -18.65
N ILE A 13 -6.53 1.71 -19.69
CA ILE A 13 -6.29 2.12 -21.09
C ILE A 13 -7.62 2.40 -21.83
N TYR A 14 -8.76 2.11 -21.19
CA TYR A 14 -10.08 2.37 -21.75
C TYR A 14 -10.83 3.32 -20.82
N LYS A 15 -11.23 4.47 -21.36
CA LYS A 15 -12.23 5.33 -20.73
C LYS A 15 -13.61 4.72 -21.01
N HIS A 16 -14.48 4.65 -20.01
CA HIS A 16 -15.86 4.21 -20.23
C HIS A 16 -16.52 5.09 -21.32
N GLY A 17 -17.08 4.46 -22.35
CA GLY A 17 -17.61 5.15 -23.53
C GLY A 17 -16.55 5.46 -24.59
N SER A 18 -15.37 4.81 -24.52
CA SER A 18 -14.31 4.96 -25.51
C SER A 18 -14.70 4.39 -26.88
N VAL A 19 -13.90 4.75 -27.89
CA VAL A 19 -13.98 4.18 -29.24
C VAL A 19 -13.99 2.64 -29.21
N TYR A 20 -13.22 2.03 -28.30
CA TYR A 20 -13.16 0.57 -28.16
C TYR A 20 -14.42 -0.05 -27.55
N ASP A 21 -15.03 0.61 -26.55
CA ASP A 21 -16.32 0.16 -25.98
C ASP A 21 -17.42 0.20 -27.04
N ASN A 22 -17.42 1.26 -27.86
CA ASN A 22 -18.36 1.39 -28.97
C ASN A 22 -18.07 0.39 -30.08
N LEU A 23 -16.80 0.13 -30.38
CA LEU A 23 -16.39 -0.87 -31.36
C LEU A 23 -16.89 -2.27 -30.96
N TYR A 24 -16.79 -2.64 -29.67
CA TYR A 24 -17.30 -3.93 -29.21
C TYR A 24 -18.83 -4.06 -29.41
N LYS A 25 -19.59 -3.01 -29.09
CA LYS A 25 -21.06 -2.95 -29.33
C LYS A 25 -21.43 -3.02 -30.81
N ILE A 26 -20.58 -2.49 -31.69
CA ILE A 26 -20.78 -2.54 -33.13
C ILE A 26 -20.46 -3.96 -33.63
N LEU A 27 -19.32 -4.52 -33.24
CA LEU A 27 -18.86 -5.85 -33.68
C LEU A 27 -19.82 -6.97 -33.26
N SER A 28 -20.51 -6.85 -32.11
CA SER A 28 -21.52 -7.83 -31.71
C SER A 28 -22.73 -7.92 -32.66
N LYS A 29 -22.91 -6.92 -33.53
CA LYS A 29 -23.97 -6.85 -34.55
C LYS A 29 -23.45 -7.10 -35.98
N LYS A 30 -22.18 -7.49 -36.13
CA LYS A 30 -21.53 -7.75 -37.42
C LYS A 30 -21.25 -9.25 -37.61
N ASP A 31 -20.82 -9.61 -38.81
CA ASP A 31 -20.44 -10.99 -39.16
C ASP A 31 -19.54 -11.62 -38.08
N PRO A 32 -19.88 -12.82 -37.56
CA PRO A 32 -19.15 -13.42 -36.45
C PRO A 32 -17.67 -13.70 -36.74
N LEU A 33 -17.33 -14.12 -37.96
CA LEU A 33 -15.95 -14.43 -38.34
C LEU A 33 -15.11 -13.17 -38.42
N PHE A 34 -15.64 -12.10 -39.03
CA PHE A 34 -15.02 -10.79 -39.05
C PHE A 34 -14.84 -10.22 -37.64
N SER A 35 -15.89 -10.27 -36.82
CA SER A 35 -15.84 -9.79 -35.43
C SER A 35 -14.80 -10.54 -34.60
N LYS A 36 -14.69 -11.87 -34.78
CA LYS A 36 -13.63 -12.68 -34.15
C LYS A 36 -12.24 -12.22 -34.61
N LYS A 37 -12.05 -11.95 -35.90
CA LYS A 37 -10.79 -11.46 -36.46
C LYS A 37 -10.38 -10.11 -35.85
N ILE A 38 -11.30 -9.15 -35.77
CA ILE A 38 -11.04 -7.83 -35.17
C ILE A 38 -10.74 -7.96 -33.67
N ASN A 39 -11.54 -8.74 -32.92
CA ASN A 39 -11.30 -8.96 -31.50
C ASN A 39 -9.91 -9.55 -31.23
N ASN A 40 -9.43 -10.48 -32.07
CA ASN A 40 -8.09 -11.02 -31.94
C ASN A 40 -7.00 -9.96 -32.13
N ILE A 41 -7.19 -8.99 -33.03
CA ILE A 41 -6.27 -7.87 -33.23
C ILE A 41 -6.27 -6.97 -31.99
N LEU A 42 -7.45 -6.59 -31.48
CA LEU A 42 -7.59 -5.76 -30.27
C LEU A 42 -6.97 -6.42 -29.04
N LEU A 43 -7.10 -7.75 -28.90
CA LEU A 43 -6.47 -8.50 -27.82
C LEU A 43 -4.93 -8.48 -27.92
N ARG A 44 -4.37 -8.63 -29.13
CA ARG A 44 -2.91 -8.53 -29.34
C ARG A 44 -2.41 -7.13 -29.01
N TYR A 45 -3.15 -6.11 -29.44
CA TYR A 45 -2.87 -4.72 -29.14
C TYR A 45 -2.84 -4.48 -27.61
N LYS A 46 -3.91 -4.87 -26.90
CA LYS A 46 -4.02 -4.77 -25.44
C LYS A 46 -2.87 -5.49 -24.72
N LYS A 47 -2.50 -6.69 -25.18
CA LYS A 47 -1.37 -7.45 -24.62
C LYS A 47 -0.04 -6.73 -24.79
N ARG A 48 0.22 -6.12 -25.94
CA ARG A 48 1.46 -5.34 -26.16
C ARG A 48 1.53 -4.13 -25.23
N VAL A 49 0.42 -3.39 -25.12
CA VAL A 49 0.34 -2.23 -24.24
C VAL A 49 0.62 -2.62 -22.80
N PHE A 50 -0.07 -3.64 -22.28
CA PHE A 50 0.15 -4.07 -20.90
C PHE A 50 1.54 -4.64 -20.65
N LYS A 51 2.09 -5.39 -21.62
CA LYS A 51 3.47 -5.88 -21.50
C LYS A 51 4.44 -4.72 -21.36
N HIS A 52 4.31 -3.68 -22.19
CA HIS A 52 5.16 -2.50 -22.11
C HIS A 52 4.97 -1.78 -20.77
N LEU A 53 3.74 -1.47 -20.37
CA LEU A 53 3.47 -0.76 -19.11
C LEU A 53 4.00 -1.52 -17.89
N LYS A 54 3.91 -2.86 -17.88
CA LYS A 54 4.51 -3.71 -16.84
C LYS A 54 6.04 -3.70 -16.86
N GLN A 55 6.66 -3.56 -18.03
CA GLN A 55 8.12 -3.43 -18.14
C GLN A 55 8.60 -2.05 -17.71
N THR A 56 7.82 -1.00 -17.98
CA THR A 56 8.11 0.36 -17.53
C THR A 56 7.91 0.53 -16.02
N GLN A 57 6.97 -0.22 -15.45
CA GLN A 57 6.82 -0.35 -14.01
C GLN A 57 8.09 -1.01 -13.44
N ASN A 58 8.91 -0.27 -12.69
CA ASN A 58 10.19 -0.81 -12.24
C ASN A 58 9.92 -1.90 -11.19
N ASN A 59 10.37 -3.13 -11.46
CA ASN A 59 10.25 -4.23 -10.51
C ASN A 59 11.13 -4.02 -9.25
N ALA A 60 12.00 -3.01 -9.23
CA ALA A 60 12.71 -2.56 -8.04
C ALA A 60 11.85 -1.68 -7.12
N ASP A 61 10.73 -1.12 -7.60
CA ASP A 61 9.86 -0.29 -6.77
C ASP A 61 9.30 -1.13 -5.62
N ARG A 62 9.39 -0.60 -4.41
CA ARG A 62 8.82 -1.16 -3.18
C ARG A 62 7.85 -0.16 -2.60
N ILE A 63 6.68 -0.65 -2.21
CA ILE A 63 5.62 0.18 -1.64
C ILE A 63 5.29 -0.38 -0.26
N ALA A 64 5.53 0.42 0.77
CA ALA A 64 5.00 0.17 2.10
C ALA A 64 3.83 1.11 2.36
N SER A 65 2.75 0.60 2.97
CA SER A 65 1.53 1.35 3.21
C SER A 65 1.36 1.61 4.71
N PHE A 66 1.04 2.85 5.05
CA PHE A 66 0.85 3.35 6.40
C PHE A 66 -0.53 3.98 6.51
N CYS A 67 -1.09 3.98 7.71
CA CYS A 67 -2.38 4.57 8.00
C CYS A 67 -2.16 5.82 8.86
N ASN A 68 -2.71 6.96 8.45
CA ASN A 68 -2.70 8.19 9.24
C ASN A 68 -4.06 8.43 9.91
N ILE A 69 -4.55 7.44 10.64
CA ILE A 69 -5.70 7.56 11.52
C ILE A 69 -5.14 7.84 12.91
N GLY A 70 -5.40 9.03 13.45
CA GLY A 70 -5.11 9.32 14.85
C GLY A 70 -5.96 8.43 15.78
N TYR A 71 -5.50 8.22 17.01
CA TYR A 71 -6.17 7.42 18.04
C TYR A 71 -7.38 8.12 18.67
N ASN A 72 -8.16 8.84 17.88
CA ASN A 72 -9.41 9.35 18.41
C ASN A 72 -10.33 8.15 18.65
N VAL A 73 -10.60 7.83 19.93
CA VAL A 73 -11.46 6.71 20.38
C VAL A 73 -12.87 6.77 19.78
N ASP A 74 -13.26 7.93 19.25
CA ASP A 74 -14.52 8.13 18.53
C ASP A 74 -14.39 7.97 17.00
N ASN A 75 -13.40 7.22 16.50
CA ASN A 75 -13.28 6.93 15.06
C ASN A 75 -13.73 5.50 14.71
N PRO A 76 -14.94 5.33 14.12
CA PRO A 76 -15.43 4.02 13.71
C PRO A 76 -14.62 3.38 12.57
N GLU A 77 -13.84 4.15 11.81
CA GLU A 77 -12.99 3.64 10.73
C GLU A 77 -11.87 2.73 11.27
N LEU A 78 -11.46 2.91 12.53
CA LEU A 78 -10.47 2.06 13.18
C LEU A 78 -10.95 0.60 13.30
N ASN A 79 -12.26 0.39 13.48
CA ASN A 79 -12.85 -0.96 13.45
C ASN A 79 -12.61 -1.65 12.10
N LEU A 80 -12.77 -0.91 11.00
CA LEU A 80 -12.54 -1.43 9.66
C LEU A 80 -11.07 -1.79 9.48
N MET A 81 -10.16 -0.96 9.97
CA MET A 81 -8.72 -1.25 9.92
C MET A 81 -8.38 -2.55 10.65
N TRP A 82 -8.85 -2.73 11.88
CA TRP A 82 -8.59 -3.96 12.63
C TRP A 82 -9.28 -5.20 12.03
N ALA A 83 -10.51 -5.06 11.53
CA ALA A 83 -11.22 -6.15 10.87
C ALA A 83 -10.47 -6.62 9.62
N HIS A 84 -10.04 -5.70 8.75
CA HIS A 84 -9.45 -6.02 7.45
C HIS A 84 -7.96 -6.36 7.52
N TYR A 85 -7.18 -5.67 8.35
CA TYR A 85 -5.71 -5.75 8.33
C TYR A 85 -5.11 -6.51 9.51
N ALA A 86 -5.86 -6.70 10.59
CA ALA A 86 -5.38 -7.42 11.77
C ALA A 86 -6.09 -8.77 11.96
N GLN A 87 -6.45 -9.45 10.87
CA GLN A 87 -7.10 -10.76 10.87
C GLN A 87 -8.28 -10.81 11.86
N ASN A 88 -9.23 -9.87 11.71
CA ASN A 88 -10.38 -9.77 12.62
C ASN A 88 -9.99 -9.70 14.10
N TYR A 89 -9.11 -8.75 14.45
CA TYR A 89 -8.65 -8.50 15.82
C TYR A 89 -7.75 -9.59 16.44
N GLU A 90 -7.28 -10.57 15.67
CA GLU A 90 -6.29 -11.56 16.15
C GLU A 90 -4.83 -11.09 16.01
N GLY A 91 -4.61 -10.07 15.18
CA GLY A 91 -3.30 -9.53 14.82
C GLY A 91 -2.84 -8.38 15.72
N PHE A 92 -1.98 -7.55 15.14
CA PHE A 92 -1.35 -6.41 15.81
C PHE A 92 -1.19 -5.22 14.86
N CYS A 93 -0.96 -4.05 15.45
CA CYS A 93 -0.65 -2.81 14.76
C CYS A 93 0.65 -2.24 15.35
N VAL A 94 1.46 -1.61 14.50
CA VAL A 94 2.69 -0.93 14.90
C VAL A 94 2.53 0.55 14.61
N GLU A 95 2.72 1.36 15.64
CA GLU A 95 2.71 2.80 15.53
C GLU A 95 4.11 3.31 15.26
N PHE A 96 4.20 4.27 14.34
CA PHE A 96 5.44 4.96 14.03
C PHE A 96 5.34 6.45 14.30
N ASN A 97 6.39 7.02 14.87
CA ASN A 97 6.48 8.46 15.12
C ASN A 97 7.23 9.16 13.99
N VAL A 98 6.48 9.75 13.06
CA VAL A 98 7.03 10.50 11.92
C VAL A 98 7.78 11.76 12.35
N ASN A 99 7.47 12.36 13.51
CA ASN A 99 8.20 13.53 14.00
C ASN A 99 9.65 13.18 14.37
N LYS A 100 9.90 11.99 14.93
CA LYS A 100 11.28 11.51 15.16
C LYS A 100 12.07 11.40 13.86
N ILE A 101 11.44 10.98 12.76
CA ILE A 101 12.09 10.93 11.43
C ILE A 101 12.46 12.34 10.95
N LYS A 102 11.55 13.30 11.11
CA LYS A 102 11.79 14.70 10.74
C LYS A 102 12.90 15.35 11.57
N GLU A 103 12.95 15.08 12.87
CA GLU A 103 14.01 15.57 13.76
C GLU A 103 15.36 14.96 13.38
N ALA A 104 15.42 13.65 13.16
CA ALA A 104 16.63 12.98 12.68
C ALA A 104 17.11 13.54 11.33
N THR A 105 16.17 13.89 10.42
CA THR A 105 16.49 14.56 9.15
C THR A 105 17.18 15.91 9.36
N LYS A 106 16.71 16.73 10.33
CA LYS A 106 17.32 18.03 10.64
C LYS A 106 18.75 17.90 11.16
N VAL A 107 19.01 16.87 11.97
CA VAL A 107 20.33 16.62 12.57
C VAL A 107 21.30 16.00 11.56
N LYS A 108 20.85 15.00 10.80
CA LYS A 108 21.70 14.22 9.88
C LYS A 108 21.83 14.85 8.48
N GLY A 109 21.01 15.85 8.16
CA GLY A 109 21.04 16.60 6.90
C GLY A 109 20.27 15.94 5.75
N ILE A 110 20.22 16.64 4.61
CA ILE A 110 19.38 16.29 3.44
C ILE A 110 19.80 15.00 2.72
N ASN A 111 21.05 14.57 2.89
CA ASN A 111 21.58 13.34 2.29
C ASN A 111 21.37 12.09 3.17
N SER A 112 20.71 12.24 4.32
CA SER A 112 20.46 11.14 5.26
C SER A 112 19.40 10.15 4.75
N LEU A 113 19.38 8.96 5.34
CA LEU A 113 18.34 7.95 5.10
C LEU A 113 16.95 8.52 5.42
N GLU A 114 16.86 9.30 6.50
CA GLU A 114 15.64 9.91 6.99
C GLU A 114 15.07 10.95 6.03
N ALA A 115 15.92 11.83 5.51
CA ALA A 115 15.53 12.77 4.47
C ALA A 115 14.97 12.04 3.24
N ASN A 116 15.63 10.95 2.85
CA ASN A 116 15.24 10.14 1.71
C ASN A 116 13.90 9.40 1.92
N ILE A 117 13.63 8.92 3.13
CA ILE A 117 12.35 8.33 3.53
C ILE A 117 11.24 9.38 3.49
N VAL A 118 11.45 10.54 4.13
CA VAL A 118 10.44 11.61 4.20
C VAL A 118 10.07 12.11 2.82
N GLY A 119 11.07 12.34 1.95
CA GLY A 119 10.86 12.77 0.56
C GLY A 119 10.16 11.73 -0.34
N ARG A 120 9.94 10.51 0.16
CA ARG A 120 9.33 9.39 -0.57
C ARG A 120 8.02 8.89 0.07
N LEU A 121 7.52 9.60 1.07
CA LEU A 121 6.25 9.30 1.71
C LEU A 121 5.14 10.14 1.07
N PHE A 122 4.21 9.49 0.38
CA PHE A 122 3.17 10.14 -0.40
C PHE A 122 1.78 9.86 0.18
N PRO A 123 0.92 10.88 0.31
CA PRO A 123 -0.48 10.64 0.64
C PRO A 123 -1.19 9.98 -0.54
N VAL A 124 -2.09 9.03 -0.25
CA VAL A 124 -2.90 8.41 -1.29
C VAL A 124 -4.01 9.36 -1.74
N TYR A 125 -4.10 9.57 -3.06
CA TYR A 125 -5.20 10.26 -3.71
C TYR A 125 -6.36 9.28 -3.98
N TYR A 126 -7.51 9.55 -3.38
CA TYR A 126 -8.69 8.71 -3.52
C TYR A 126 -9.59 9.19 -4.66
N CYS A 127 -9.86 8.35 -5.66
CA CYS A 127 -10.79 8.68 -6.74
C CYS A 127 -11.56 7.48 -7.29
N LYS A 128 -12.73 7.73 -7.90
CA LYS A 128 -13.62 6.70 -8.44
C LYS A 128 -13.07 6.04 -9.73
N HIS A 129 -12.11 6.68 -10.38
CA HIS A 129 -11.58 6.25 -11.67
C HIS A 129 -10.09 5.93 -11.57
N ARG A 130 -9.65 4.83 -12.21
CA ARG A 130 -8.23 4.48 -12.32
C ARG A 130 -7.47 5.52 -13.15
N VAL A 131 -6.16 5.58 -12.96
CA VAL A 131 -5.30 6.47 -13.76
C VAL A 131 -5.40 6.11 -15.24
N HIS A 132 -5.77 7.06 -16.09
CA HIS A 132 -5.96 6.79 -17.51
C HIS A 132 -4.67 6.96 -18.32
N ILE A 133 -4.29 5.95 -19.08
CA ILE A 133 -3.28 6.03 -20.15
C ILE A 133 -3.97 6.55 -21.41
N PRO A 134 -3.55 7.70 -21.98
CA PRO A 134 -4.14 8.22 -23.21
C PRO A 134 -4.12 7.22 -24.36
N THR A 135 -5.20 7.16 -25.14
CA THR A 135 -5.34 6.21 -26.26
C THR A 135 -4.22 6.36 -27.28
N ILE A 136 -3.84 7.60 -27.63
CA ILE A 136 -2.73 7.87 -28.56
C ILE A 136 -1.41 7.24 -28.08
N ILE A 137 -1.13 7.30 -26.77
CA ILE A 137 0.06 6.69 -26.18
C ILE A 137 -0.06 5.17 -26.23
N ALA A 138 -1.23 4.62 -25.92
CA ALA A 138 -1.47 3.19 -26.07
C ALA A 138 -1.26 2.73 -27.53
N GLU A 139 -1.62 3.56 -28.51
CA GLU A 139 -1.45 3.29 -29.94
C GLU A 139 0.03 3.27 -30.29
N HIS A 140 0.75 4.31 -29.89
CA HIS A 140 2.20 4.40 -30.04
C HIS A 140 2.90 3.17 -29.43
N ILE A 141 2.50 2.73 -28.24
CA ILE A 141 3.04 1.51 -27.62
C ILE A 141 2.76 0.28 -28.48
N ALA A 142 1.51 0.07 -28.90
CA ALA A 142 1.13 -1.17 -29.57
C ALA A 142 1.75 -1.37 -30.96
N ILE A 143 2.10 -0.26 -31.63
CA ILE A 143 2.79 -0.23 -32.92
C ILE A 143 4.31 -0.01 -32.78
N ASN A 144 4.84 0.00 -31.55
CA ASN A 144 6.26 0.23 -31.24
C ASN A 144 6.82 1.57 -31.77
N LYS A 145 6.02 2.65 -31.70
CA LYS A 145 6.41 4.02 -32.08
C LYS A 145 6.39 4.98 -30.88
N ILE A 146 7.00 4.56 -29.78
CA ILE A 146 7.03 5.34 -28.53
C ILE A 146 8.11 6.43 -28.65
N SER A 147 7.74 7.68 -28.39
CA SER A 147 8.67 8.80 -28.31
C SER A 147 9.26 8.97 -26.89
N ALA A 148 10.28 9.84 -26.75
CA ALA A 148 10.78 10.24 -25.45
C ALA A 148 9.68 10.90 -24.59
N GLY A 149 8.86 11.76 -25.20
CA GLY A 149 7.73 12.39 -24.53
C GLY A 149 6.66 11.40 -24.08
N ASP A 150 6.33 10.39 -24.91
CA ASP A 150 5.43 9.31 -24.51
C ASP A 150 5.97 8.55 -23.29
N SER A 151 7.28 8.25 -23.29
CA SER A 151 7.94 7.53 -22.19
C SER A 151 7.84 8.29 -20.87
N GLU A 152 8.00 9.62 -20.88
CA GLU A 152 7.85 10.46 -19.70
C GLU A 152 6.39 10.48 -19.19
N ILE A 153 5.42 10.63 -20.10
CA ILE A 153 4.01 10.59 -19.74
C ILE A 153 3.63 9.24 -19.12
N ILE A 154 4.11 8.13 -19.70
CA ILE A 154 3.87 6.77 -19.17
C ILE A 154 4.42 6.66 -17.75
N LYS A 155 5.67 7.08 -17.51
CA LYS A 155 6.29 7.07 -16.17
C LYS A 155 5.46 7.89 -15.16
N ASN A 156 5.04 9.09 -15.54
CA ASN A 156 4.21 9.95 -14.68
C ASN A 156 2.85 9.31 -14.36
N LYS A 157 2.24 8.61 -15.32
CA LYS A 157 0.98 7.87 -15.09
C LYS A 157 1.17 6.68 -14.16
N ILE A 158 2.27 5.94 -14.29
CA ILE A 158 2.61 4.83 -13.39
C ILE A 158 2.84 5.35 -11.96
N ASN A 159 3.63 6.41 -11.80
CA ASN A 159 3.87 7.03 -10.49
C ASN A 159 2.57 7.51 -9.84
N ARG A 160 1.69 8.16 -10.63
CA ARG A 160 0.36 8.56 -10.14
C ARG A 160 -0.48 7.34 -9.73
N ALA A 161 -0.39 6.23 -10.45
CA ALA A 161 -1.11 5.01 -10.12
C ALA A 161 -0.65 4.42 -8.78
N TYR A 162 0.64 4.52 -8.45
CA TYR A 162 1.15 4.10 -7.14
C TYR A 162 0.57 4.87 -5.96
N ILE A 163 0.12 6.11 -6.17
CA ILE A 163 -0.47 6.94 -5.11
C ILE A 163 -1.98 7.12 -5.30
N THR A 164 -2.64 6.33 -6.15
CA THR A 164 -4.09 6.42 -6.37
C THR A 164 -4.80 5.18 -5.82
N LYS A 165 -5.95 5.37 -5.16
CA LYS A 165 -6.80 4.28 -4.68
C LYS A 165 -8.28 4.60 -4.85
N SER A 166 -9.13 3.57 -4.87
CA SER A 166 -10.58 3.76 -4.96
C SER A 166 -11.12 4.49 -3.74
N THR A 167 -12.11 5.36 -3.92
CA THR A 167 -12.77 6.12 -2.84
C THR A 167 -13.42 5.26 -1.77
N VAL A 168 -13.73 3.99 -2.05
CA VAL A 168 -14.30 3.07 -1.06
C VAL A 168 -13.31 2.77 0.08
N TRP A 169 -12.01 2.93 -0.17
CA TRP A 169 -10.93 2.73 0.80
C TRP A 169 -10.46 4.04 1.43
N LYS A 170 -11.21 5.14 1.27
CA LYS A 170 -10.83 6.46 1.78
C LYS A 170 -10.65 6.48 3.31
N TYR A 171 -11.37 5.60 4.01
CA TYR A 171 -11.31 5.45 5.46
C TYR A 171 -9.95 4.99 5.98
N GLU A 172 -9.04 4.51 5.11
CA GLU A 172 -7.71 4.08 5.55
C GLU A 172 -6.73 5.23 5.81
N HIS A 173 -7.02 6.44 5.30
CA HIS A 173 -6.11 7.60 5.36
C HIS A 173 -4.66 7.22 5.00
N GLU A 174 -4.52 6.47 3.91
CA GLU A 174 -3.32 5.74 3.54
C GLU A 174 -2.21 6.70 3.06
N TRP A 175 -1.00 6.43 3.52
CA TRP A 175 0.25 6.99 3.00
C TRP A 175 1.11 5.86 2.48
N ARG A 176 1.82 6.10 1.37
CA ARG A 176 2.70 5.11 0.74
C ARG A 176 4.13 5.61 0.75
N LEU A 177 5.02 4.81 1.33
CA LEU A 177 6.46 4.95 1.14
C LEU A 177 6.83 4.22 -0.15
N ILE A 178 7.32 4.96 -1.14
CA ILE A 178 7.71 4.42 -2.44
C ILE A 178 9.23 4.46 -2.56
N LEU A 179 9.87 3.30 -2.51
CA LEU A 179 11.32 3.14 -2.64
C LEU A 179 11.63 2.57 -4.01
N ASP A 180 12.24 3.37 -4.86
CA ASP A 180 12.68 2.96 -6.19
C ASP A 180 14.16 2.59 -6.19
N GLU A 181 14.67 2.19 -7.36
CA GLU A 181 16.09 1.84 -7.53
C GLU A 181 17.05 2.96 -7.08
N ARG A 182 16.71 4.22 -7.34
CA ARG A 182 17.50 5.39 -6.92
C ARG A 182 17.65 5.49 -5.40
N PHE A 183 16.64 5.06 -4.64
CA PHE A 183 16.76 5.00 -3.18
C PHE A 183 17.87 4.04 -2.75
N TYR A 184 17.93 2.85 -3.36
CA TYR A 184 18.93 1.82 -3.03
C TYR A 184 20.32 2.15 -3.56
N GLU A 185 20.42 2.88 -4.69
CA GLU A 185 21.70 3.43 -5.17
C GLU A 185 22.33 4.40 -4.16
N ILE A 186 21.51 5.26 -3.53
CA ILE A 186 21.94 6.24 -2.54
C ILE A 186 22.11 5.61 -1.15
N ASN A 187 21.45 4.49 -0.89
CA ASN A 187 21.50 3.77 0.40
C ASN A 187 21.87 2.29 0.21
N PRO A 188 23.08 2.00 -0.33
CA PRO A 188 23.48 0.64 -0.71
C PRO A 188 23.62 -0.33 0.46
N GLN A 189 23.71 0.18 1.69
CA GLN A 189 23.74 -0.60 2.93
C GLN A 189 22.40 -1.27 3.27
N ASN A 190 21.30 -0.82 2.68
CA ASN A 190 19.99 -1.39 2.92
C ASN A 190 19.76 -2.61 1.99
N ASP A 191 19.16 -3.66 2.55
CA ASP A 191 18.63 -4.77 1.76
C ASP A 191 17.49 -4.26 0.86
N LYS A 192 17.42 -4.75 -0.38
CA LYS A 192 16.35 -4.44 -1.35
C LYS A 192 14.93 -4.71 -0.81
N TYR A 193 14.80 -5.42 0.31
CA TYR A 193 13.52 -5.70 0.95
C TYR A 193 13.37 -5.12 2.36
N LYS A 194 14.41 -4.52 2.95
CA LYS A 194 14.38 -4.01 4.32
C LYS A 194 15.17 -2.72 4.42
N ILE A 195 14.56 -1.73 5.07
CA ILE A 195 15.22 -0.49 5.45
C ILE A 195 15.31 -0.42 6.96
N ASP A 196 16.37 0.20 7.46
CA ASP A 196 16.40 0.57 8.87
C ASP A 196 15.29 1.61 9.14
N PHE A 197 14.42 1.30 10.10
CA PHE A 197 13.25 2.11 10.43
C PHE A 197 12.98 2.12 11.95
N PRO A 198 13.91 2.66 12.77
CA PRO A 198 13.85 2.60 14.24
C PRO A 198 12.90 3.67 14.82
N TYR A 199 11.73 3.83 14.21
CA TYR A 199 10.77 4.90 14.53
C TYR A 199 9.49 4.39 15.19
N VAL A 200 9.48 3.15 15.66
CA VAL A 200 8.36 2.57 16.40
C VAL A 200 8.15 3.37 17.69
N SER A 201 6.89 3.72 17.99
CA SER A 201 6.51 4.37 19.25
C SER A 201 5.70 3.46 20.16
N SER A 202 4.82 2.63 19.59
CA SER A 202 3.97 1.71 20.34
C SER A 202 3.63 0.48 19.49
N ILE A 203 3.29 -0.61 20.16
CA ILE A 203 2.72 -1.82 19.55
C ILE A 203 1.33 -2.01 20.15
N PHE A 204 0.36 -2.36 19.31
CA PHE A 204 -1.00 -2.67 19.73
C PHE A 204 -1.32 -4.10 19.33
N TYR A 205 -2.02 -4.85 20.17
CA TYR A 205 -2.59 -6.15 19.80
C TYR A 205 -4.10 -6.14 19.95
N GLY A 206 -4.78 -6.93 19.12
CA GLY A 206 -6.23 -7.00 19.14
C GLY A 206 -6.74 -7.88 20.27
N HIS A 207 -7.98 -7.66 20.70
CA HIS A 207 -8.61 -8.39 21.80
C HIS A 207 -8.68 -9.91 21.58
N ASN A 208 -8.67 -10.38 20.32
CA ASN A 208 -8.66 -11.80 19.97
C ASN A 208 -7.26 -12.38 19.76
N ALA A 209 -6.19 -11.62 20.07
CA ALA A 209 -4.83 -12.08 19.87
C ALA A 209 -4.51 -13.31 20.74
N LYS A 210 -3.83 -14.29 20.15
CA LYS A 210 -3.40 -15.50 20.88
C LYS A 210 -2.40 -15.14 21.97
N LYS A 211 -2.46 -15.84 23.12
CA LYS A 211 -1.51 -15.64 24.23
C LYS A 211 -0.04 -15.70 23.81
N SER A 212 0.31 -16.59 22.88
CA SER A 212 1.67 -16.68 22.33
C SER A 212 2.08 -15.43 21.55
N THR A 213 1.17 -14.87 20.74
CA THR A 213 1.36 -13.59 20.04
C THR A 213 1.56 -12.46 21.04
N ILE A 214 0.69 -12.36 22.04
CA ILE A 214 0.78 -11.32 23.08
C ILE A 214 2.13 -11.40 23.80
N LYS A 215 2.54 -12.60 24.23
CA LYS A 215 3.85 -12.82 24.88
C LYS A 215 5.00 -12.36 23.99
N HIS A 216 4.97 -12.71 22.70
CA HIS A 216 6.00 -12.30 21.75
C HIS A 216 6.05 -10.78 21.55
N LEU A 217 4.88 -10.13 21.41
CA LEU A 217 4.80 -8.68 21.26
C LEU A 217 5.27 -7.94 22.51
N LYS A 218 4.94 -8.43 23.72
CA LYS A 218 5.48 -7.89 24.98
C LYS A 218 7.00 -7.99 25.04
N GLN A 219 7.58 -9.14 24.66
CA GLN A 219 9.04 -9.31 24.59
C GLN A 219 9.70 -8.36 23.59
N LEU A 220 9.08 -8.15 22.43
CA LEU A 220 9.55 -7.17 21.45
C LEU A 220 9.46 -5.74 21.98
N GLY A 221 8.34 -5.39 22.62
CA GLY A 221 8.15 -4.08 23.25
C GLY A 221 9.24 -3.78 24.27
N PHE A 222 9.56 -4.74 25.13
CA PHE A 222 10.66 -4.62 26.10
C PHE A 222 12.02 -4.40 25.41
N LYS A 223 12.35 -5.23 24.41
CA LYS A 223 13.62 -5.10 23.65
C LYS A 223 13.76 -3.75 22.94
N LEU A 224 12.65 -3.19 22.45
CA LEU A 224 12.61 -1.94 21.72
C LEU A 224 12.41 -0.72 22.64
N GLY A 225 12.09 -0.92 23.92
CA GLY A 225 11.74 0.16 24.85
C GLY A 225 10.45 0.88 24.48
N VAL A 226 9.47 0.18 23.89
CA VAL A 226 8.19 0.76 23.45
C VAL A 226 7.00 0.14 24.18
N THR A 227 5.93 0.93 24.32
CA THR A 227 4.71 0.46 24.99
C THR A 227 3.95 -0.56 24.16
N VAL A 228 3.40 -1.58 24.82
CA VAL A 228 2.52 -2.59 24.20
C VAL A 228 1.14 -2.47 24.83
N LYS A 229 0.11 -2.29 24.00
CA LYS A 229 -1.26 -2.00 24.45
C LYS A 229 -2.27 -2.94 23.82
N GLU A 230 -3.32 -3.26 24.56
CA GLU A 230 -4.47 -3.97 24.03
C GLU A 230 -5.49 -2.99 23.44
N ILE A 231 -6.04 -3.34 22.29
CA ILE A 231 -7.25 -2.73 21.77
C ILE A 231 -8.46 -3.46 22.34
N GLN A 232 -9.35 -2.72 23.00
CA GLN A 232 -10.60 -3.21 23.54
C GLN A 232 -11.79 -2.68 22.75
N ILE A 233 -12.90 -3.41 22.80
CA ILE A 233 -14.18 -2.98 22.24
C ILE A 233 -14.93 -2.24 23.34
N ASP A 234 -15.47 -1.07 23.03
CA ASP A 234 -16.34 -0.32 23.93
C ASP A 234 -17.63 -1.12 24.19
N ASN A 235 -18.01 -1.26 25.46
CA ASN A 235 -19.17 -2.09 25.84
C ASN A 235 -20.52 -1.47 25.45
N ASN A 236 -20.57 -0.16 25.23
CA ASN A 236 -21.80 0.59 24.94
C ASN A 236 -21.86 1.11 23.50
N ARG A 237 -20.72 1.15 22.80
CA ARG A 237 -20.57 1.72 21.46
C ARG A 237 -19.78 0.77 20.58
N TYR A 238 -20.05 0.77 19.27
CA TYR A 238 -19.21 0.04 18.30
C TYR A 238 -17.91 0.79 18.01
N LEU A 239 -17.14 1.08 19.05
CA LEU A 239 -15.90 1.85 19.03
C LEU A 239 -14.80 1.07 19.74
N LEU A 240 -13.55 1.44 19.46
CA LEU A 240 -12.39 0.83 20.09
C LEU A 240 -11.85 1.76 21.17
N ASN A 241 -11.61 1.18 22.34
CA ASN A 241 -10.98 1.84 23.49
C ASN A 241 -9.57 1.29 23.68
N ASN A 242 -8.66 2.13 24.16
CA ASN A 242 -7.30 1.73 24.53
C ASN A 242 -7.23 1.60 26.05
N PHE A 243 -6.72 0.47 26.56
CA PHE A 243 -6.34 0.39 27.97
C PHE A 243 -4.88 0.81 28.18
N ASN A 244 -4.63 1.40 29.35
CA ASN A 244 -3.30 1.77 29.83
C ASN A 244 -2.35 0.55 29.84
N PRO A 245 -1.04 0.77 29.69
CA PRO A 245 -0.07 -0.32 29.58
C PRO A 245 -0.21 -1.25 30.79
N THR A 246 -0.35 -2.56 30.55
CA THR A 246 0.04 -3.55 31.55
C THR A 246 1.56 -3.49 31.67
N THR A 247 2.05 -2.46 32.36
CA THR A 247 3.41 -2.40 32.88
C THR A 247 3.54 -3.43 33.99
N SER A 248 3.88 -4.65 33.59
CA SER A 248 4.77 -5.53 34.36
C SER A 248 4.94 -6.84 33.58
N LEU A 249 6.02 -6.93 32.81
CA LEU A 249 6.66 -8.23 32.59
C LEU A 249 7.20 -8.80 33.91
N ILE A 250 7.31 -7.96 34.96
CA ILE A 250 7.78 -8.34 36.29
C ILE A 250 6.83 -9.38 36.92
N ASP A 251 5.51 -9.17 36.86
CA ASP A 251 4.56 -10.07 37.52
C ASP A 251 4.47 -11.46 36.84
N GLU A 252 4.60 -11.53 35.51
CA GLU A 252 4.58 -12.81 34.78
C GLU A 252 5.91 -13.60 34.90
N PHE A 253 7.03 -12.94 35.19
CA PHE A 253 8.33 -13.62 35.37
C PHE A 253 8.60 -13.99 36.83
N ASP A 254 8.13 -13.22 37.81
CA ASP A 254 8.27 -13.58 39.23
C ASP A 254 7.48 -14.85 39.58
N ASP A 255 6.31 -15.08 38.97
CA ASP A 255 5.52 -16.32 39.12
C ASP A 255 6.23 -17.58 38.60
N ILE A 256 7.19 -17.45 37.68
CA ILE A 256 7.96 -18.57 37.13
C ILE A 256 9.13 -18.95 38.04
N TRP A 257 9.68 -18.00 38.80
CA TRP A 257 10.79 -18.26 39.73
C TRP A 257 10.36 -18.66 41.14
N HIS A 258 9.10 -18.42 41.52
CA HIS A 258 8.55 -18.83 42.83
C HIS A 258 7.84 -20.19 42.82
N ASN A 259 7.72 -20.83 41.65
CA ASN A 259 7.08 -22.14 41.46
C ASN A 259 8.04 -23.23 40.96
N VAL A 260 9.34 -23.12 41.25
CA VAL A 260 10.36 -24.16 41.03
C VAL A 260 11.01 -24.53 42.35
#